data_AF-A0A3R8TAJ2-F1
#
_entry.id   AF-A0A3R8TAJ2-F1
#
_cell.length_a   1.000
_cell.length_b   1.000
_cell.length_c   1.000
_cell.angle_alpha   90.00
_cell.angle_beta   90.00
_cell.angle_gamma   90.00
#
_symmetry.space_group_name_H-M   'P 1'
#
loop_
_entity.id
_entity.type
_entity.pdbx_description
1 polymer ?
#
loop_
_entity_poly.entity_id
_entity_poly.type
_entity_poly.pdbx_seq_one_letter_code
_entity_poly.pdbx_strand_id
1 'polypeptide(L)'
;MAGAPAADAATRTAREAGTDGPDLAMVVTGGTGRAEAVRSDEPYFTRLWQLLRPTYTGTERVSDTWEEGRYPPVRMTVTWGLTGVGGWPQTDSAPGGDVAVERQDQLFLTGDGTPWVRTDPAPEREDDDIRWHRASRTAFDQLDRAGLLGGAGEGGLRGEDGTEGGGAEEA
;
A
#
# COMPACT_ATOMS: atom_id res chain seq x y z
N MET A 1 -20.17 -46.67 -19.71
CA MET A 1 -21.00 -45.63 -19.06
C MET A 1 -20.65 -45.57 -17.58
N ALA A 2 -20.57 -44.35 -17.04
CA ALA A 2 -20.61 -43.93 -15.63
C ALA A 2 -19.31 -43.88 -14.78
N GLY A 3 -18.94 -42.63 -14.42
CA GLY A 3 -18.43 -42.15 -13.11
C GLY A 3 -16.91 -42.18 -12.88
N ALA A 4 -16.20 -41.12 -12.51
CA ALA A 4 -16.44 -39.68 -12.29
C ALA A 4 -15.05 -38.98 -12.17
N PRO A 5 -14.92 -37.66 -12.36
CA PRO A 5 -13.96 -36.88 -11.59
C PRO A 5 -14.71 -35.79 -10.81
N ALA A 6 -15.40 -36.19 -9.74
CA ALA A 6 -16.01 -35.23 -8.81
C ALA A 6 -14.98 -34.55 -7.88
N ALA A 7 -13.75 -35.08 -7.80
CA ALA A 7 -12.67 -34.48 -7.02
C ALA A 7 -12.05 -33.23 -7.69
N ASP A 8 -12.04 -33.18 -9.02
CA ASP A 8 -11.43 -32.06 -9.78
C ASP A 8 -12.33 -30.80 -9.71
N ALA A 9 -13.64 -31.00 -9.84
CA ALA A 9 -14.62 -29.91 -9.74
C ALA A 9 -14.75 -29.35 -8.33
N ALA A 10 -14.65 -30.19 -7.28
CA ALA A 10 -14.70 -29.75 -5.88
C ALA A 10 -13.47 -28.93 -5.49
N THR A 11 -12.30 -29.21 -6.07
CA THR A 11 -11.07 -28.45 -5.80
C THR A 11 -11.05 -27.10 -6.53
N ARG A 12 -11.70 -27.02 -7.70
CA ARG A 12 -11.87 -25.77 -8.45
C ARG A 12 -12.84 -24.82 -7.75
N THR A 13 -14.00 -25.34 -7.33
CA THR A 13 -15.01 -24.57 -6.59
C THR A 13 -14.56 -24.16 -5.19
N ALA A 14 -13.69 -24.93 -4.52
CA ALA A 14 -13.11 -24.51 -3.24
C ALA A 14 -12.08 -23.38 -3.38
N ARG A 15 -11.37 -23.27 -4.53
CA ARG A 15 -10.45 -22.16 -4.81
C ARG A 15 -11.17 -20.91 -5.32
N GLU A 16 -12.24 -21.08 -6.09
CA GLU A 16 -13.14 -19.99 -6.53
C GLU A 16 -13.93 -19.36 -5.37
N ALA A 17 -14.00 -20.01 -4.20
CA ALA A 17 -14.76 -19.53 -3.05
C ALA A 17 -13.89 -18.99 -1.89
N GLY A 18 -12.55 -18.97 -2.04
CA GLY A 18 -11.62 -18.74 -0.92
C GLY A 18 -10.80 -17.44 -0.94
N THR A 19 -10.49 -16.86 -2.11
CA THR A 19 -9.48 -15.77 -2.21
C THR A 19 -9.59 -15.03 -3.55
N ASP A 20 -10.66 -14.25 -3.76
CA ASP A 20 -10.78 -13.34 -4.92
C ASP A 20 -9.98 -12.04 -4.72
N GLY A 21 -8.76 -12.14 -4.16
CA GLY A 21 -7.96 -10.96 -3.84
C GLY A 21 -6.48 -11.27 -3.61
N PRO A 22 -5.64 -10.23 -3.54
CA PRO A 22 -4.21 -10.35 -3.30
C PRO A 22 -3.93 -11.10 -1.99
N ASP A 23 -2.87 -11.91 -1.97
CA ASP A 23 -2.37 -12.58 -0.75
C ASP A 23 -1.07 -11.96 -0.21
N LEU A 24 -0.54 -10.97 -0.93
CA LEU A 24 0.69 -10.27 -0.64
C LEU A 24 0.54 -8.77 -0.89
N ALA A 25 1.11 -7.97 0.01
CA ALA A 25 1.34 -6.55 -0.17
C ALA A 25 2.83 -6.26 -0.04
N MET A 26 3.46 -5.73 -1.10
CA MET A 26 4.79 -5.15 -1.02
C MET A 26 4.64 -3.67 -0.69
N VAL A 27 5.10 -3.27 0.50
CA VAL A 27 4.99 -1.90 1.00
C VAL A 27 6.34 -1.22 0.89
N VAL A 28 6.38 -0.08 0.22
CA VAL A 28 7.56 0.79 0.16
C VAL A 28 7.26 2.08 0.92
N THR A 29 8.00 2.30 2.01
CA THR A 29 7.87 3.48 2.85
C THR A 29 8.47 4.71 2.19
N GLY A 30 7.69 5.78 2.09
CA GLY A 30 8.12 7.07 1.55
C GLY A 30 9.24 7.71 2.39
N GLY A 31 10.15 8.41 1.71
CA GLY A 31 11.30 9.08 2.35
C GLY A 31 12.47 8.16 2.73
N THR A 32 12.21 6.92 3.16
CA THR A 32 13.29 5.94 3.46
C THR A 32 13.56 4.96 2.33
N GLY A 33 12.57 4.69 1.48
CA GLY A 33 12.65 3.68 0.42
C GLY A 33 12.71 2.24 0.96
N ARG A 34 12.49 2.02 2.27
CA ARG A 34 12.45 0.69 2.86
C ARG A 34 11.27 -0.09 2.26
N ALA A 35 11.54 -1.29 1.77
CA ALA A 35 10.54 -2.22 1.27
C ALA A 35 10.32 -3.37 2.25
N GLU A 36 9.07 -3.75 2.45
CA GLU A 36 8.65 -4.89 3.28
C GLU A 36 7.53 -5.66 2.59
N ALA A 37 7.54 -6.99 2.71
CA ALA A 37 6.52 -7.88 2.20
C ALA A 37 5.59 -8.29 3.35
N VAL A 38 4.30 -8.04 3.19
CA VAL A 38 3.27 -8.30 4.20
C VAL A 38 2.26 -9.31 3.65
N ARG A 39 2.06 -10.41 4.36
CA ARG A 39 1.17 -11.50 3.97
C ARG A 39 -0.27 -11.27 4.45
N SER A 40 -1.24 -11.88 3.76
CA SER A 40 -2.68 -11.68 4.05
C SER A 40 -3.14 -12.19 5.42
N ASP A 41 -2.40 -13.09 6.05
CA ASP A 41 -2.63 -13.58 7.41
C ASP A 41 -2.08 -12.62 8.49
N GLU A 42 -1.32 -11.60 8.10
CA GLU A 42 -0.78 -10.60 9.01
C GLU A 42 -1.78 -9.48 9.31
N PRO A 43 -1.87 -9.00 10.57
CA PRO A 43 -2.75 -7.88 10.93
C PRO A 43 -2.46 -6.59 10.15
N TYR A 44 -1.21 -6.39 9.71
CA TYR A 44 -0.83 -5.21 8.95
C TYR A 44 -1.53 -5.18 7.57
N PHE A 45 -1.61 -6.33 6.88
CA PHE A 45 -2.31 -6.44 5.60
C PHE A 45 -3.76 -5.96 5.70
N THR A 46 -4.47 -6.41 6.74
CA THR A 46 -5.87 -6.00 6.97
C THR A 46 -6.00 -4.48 7.17
N ARG A 47 -5.06 -3.85 7.89
CA ARG A 47 -5.08 -2.39 8.09
C ARG A 47 -4.79 -1.62 6.81
N LEU A 48 -3.85 -2.10 5.99
CA LEU A 48 -3.59 -1.55 4.66
C LEU A 48 -4.85 -1.64 3.79
N TRP A 49 -5.52 -2.79 3.79
CA TRP A 49 -6.76 -2.99 3.04
C TRP A 49 -7.86 -2.01 3.46
N GLN A 50 -8.02 -1.79 4.77
CA GLN A 50 -9.00 -0.85 5.32
C GLN A 50 -8.69 0.61 4.94
N LEU A 51 -7.41 0.99 4.94
CA LEU A 51 -6.96 2.33 4.61
C LEU A 51 -7.09 2.63 3.12
N LEU A 52 -6.55 1.73 2.29
CA LEU A 52 -6.40 1.93 0.85
C LEU A 52 -7.66 1.54 0.06
N ARG A 53 -8.55 0.75 0.66
CA ARG A 53 -9.82 0.32 0.08
C ARG A 53 -9.68 -0.18 -1.38
N PRO A 54 -8.91 -1.24 -1.63
CA PRO A 54 -8.59 -1.75 -2.98
C PRO A 54 -9.79 -1.98 -3.90
N THR A 55 -10.94 -2.29 -3.31
CA THR A 55 -12.20 -2.57 -4.02
C THR A 55 -12.98 -1.32 -4.42
N TYR A 56 -12.49 -0.12 -4.07
CA TYR A 56 -13.12 1.12 -4.49
C TYR A 56 -12.86 1.36 -5.99
N THR A 57 -13.94 1.44 -6.76
CA THR A 57 -13.88 1.56 -8.23
C THR A 57 -14.12 2.97 -8.75
N GLY A 58 -14.49 3.91 -7.87
CA GLY A 58 -14.72 5.29 -8.26
C GLY A 58 -13.43 6.08 -8.45
N THR A 59 -13.58 7.33 -8.85
CA THR A 59 -12.51 8.33 -8.81
C THR A 59 -13.10 9.67 -8.36
N GLU A 60 -12.45 10.31 -7.40
CA GLU A 60 -12.74 11.65 -6.94
C GLU A 60 -11.85 12.64 -7.69
N ARG A 61 -12.39 13.81 -8.04
CA ARG A 61 -11.56 14.87 -8.62
C ARG A 61 -10.55 15.38 -7.60
N VAL A 62 -9.33 15.53 -8.07
CA VAL A 62 -8.24 16.20 -7.34
C VAL A 62 -8.14 17.66 -7.77
N SER A 63 -7.27 18.43 -7.14
CA SER A 63 -7.01 19.81 -7.58
C SER A 63 -6.33 19.83 -8.95
N ASP A 64 -6.54 20.89 -9.74
CA ASP A 64 -5.88 21.09 -11.02
C ASP A 64 -4.34 20.94 -10.93
N THR A 65 -3.75 21.43 -9.83
CA THR A 65 -2.30 21.27 -9.61
C THR A 65 -1.85 19.81 -9.53
N TRP A 66 -2.68 18.92 -8.99
CA TRP A 66 -2.38 17.49 -8.92
C TRP A 66 -2.58 16.80 -10.26
N GLU A 67 -3.57 17.22 -11.06
CA GLU A 67 -3.74 16.75 -12.44
C GLU A 67 -2.51 17.08 -13.29
N GLU A 68 -1.87 18.22 -13.02
CA GLU A 68 -0.59 18.62 -13.62
C GLU A 68 0.64 17.91 -13.01
N GLY A 69 0.44 16.91 -12.14
CA GLY A 69 1.51 16.13 -11.51
C GLY A 69 2.16 16.78 -10.29
N ARG A 70 1.62 17.89 -9.79
CA ARG A 70 2.15 18.63 -8.61
C ARG A 70 1.46 18.20 -7.32
N TYR A 71 1.47 16.89 -7.05
CA TYR A 71 0.96 16.32 -5.80
C TYR A 71 2.06 16.26 -4.70
N PRO A 72 1.67 16.13 -3.42
CA PRO A 72 2.62 15.98 -2.31
C PRO A 72 3.53 14.76 -2.45
N PRO A 73 4.60 14.66 -1.66
CA PRO A 73 5.41 13.45 -1.61
C PRO A 73 4.60 12.21 -1.20
N VAL A 74 4.87 11.08 -1.84
CA VAL A 74 4.29 9.78 -1.51
C VAL A 74 4.73 9.37 -0.10
N ARG A 75 3.77 9.00 0.74
CA ARG A 75 4.01 8.47 2.10
C ARG A 75 4.25 6.97 2.11
N MET A 76 3.55 6.23 1.27
CA MET A 76 3.86 4.84 0.97
C MET A 76 3.40 4.49 -0.43
N THR A 77 4.04 3.49 -1.02
CA THR A 77 3.52 2.77 -2.18
C THR A 77 3.22 1.34 -1.74
N VAL A 78 2.08 0.80 -2.14
CA VAL A 78 1.72 -0.60 -1.91
C VAL A 78 1.44 -1.27 -3.24
N THR A 79 2.24 -2.27 -3.58
CA THR A 79 1.99 -3.14 -4.72
C THR A 79 1.34 -4.41 -4.19
N TRP A 80 0.16 -4.72 -4.71
CA TRP A 80 -0.61 -5.89 -4.32
C TRP A 80 -0.35 -7.01 -5.32
N GLY A 81 -0.14 -8.21 -4.80
CA GLY A 81 0.11 -9.36 -5.64
C GLY A 81 -0.50 -10.65 -5.13
N LEU A 82 -0.53 -11.61 -6.04
CA LEU A 82 -0.93 -12.98 -5.78
C LEU A 82 0.31 -13.88 -5.89
N THR A 83 0.64 -14.60 -4.82
CA THR A 83 1.76 -15.51 -4.78
C THR A 83 1.38 -16.90 -5.26
N GLY A 84 2.38 -17.67 -5.71
CA GLY A 84 2.13 -19.01 -6.25
C GLY A 84 1.43 -19.00 -7.61
N VAL A 85 1.43 -17.84 -8.29
CA VAL A 85 1.15 -17.76 -9.71
C VAL A 85 2.32 -18.41 -10.46
N GLY A 86 2.04 -19.09 -11.56
CA GLY A 86 3.05 -19.84 -12.28
C GLY A 86 3.18 -21.28 -11.75
N GLY A 87 2.68 -22.19 -12.56
CA GLY A 87 2.73 -23.63 -12.36
C GLY A 87 2.30 -24.30 -13.66
N TRP A 88 2.85 -25.48 -13.91
CA TRP A 88 2.47 -26.28 -15.07
C TRP A 88 0.95 -26.40 -15.20
N PRO A 89 0.36 -26.19 -16.41
CA PRO A 89 1.00 -26.05 -17.72
C PRO A 89 1.20 -24.60 -18.22
N GLN A 90 0.97 -23.57 -17.41
CA GLN A 90 0.88 -22.19 -17.95
C GLN A 90 2.25 -21.48 -18.15
N THR A 91 3.30 -21.80 -17.37
CA THR A 91 4.57 -21.01 -17.38
C THR A 91 5.88 -21.80 -17.35
N ASP A 92 5.85 -23.12 -17.58
CA ASP A 92 7.04 -23.99 -17.66
C ASP A 92 8.06 -23.85 -16.49
N SER A 93 7.58 -23.42 -15.31
CA SER A 93 8.37 -23.19 -14.09
C SER A 93 7.83 -24.04 -12.92
N ALA A 94 8.70 -24.38 -11.96
CA ALA A 94 8.29 -25.08 -10.75
C ALA A 94 7.25 -24.25 -9.98
N PRO A 95 6.13 -24.85 -9.50
CA PRO A 95 5.10 -24.11 -8.80
C PRO A 95 5.65 -23.46 -7.53
N GLY A 96 5.33 -22.18 -7.32
CA GLY A 96 5.43 -21.56 -5.99
C GLY A 96 6.48 -20.46 -5.78
N GLY A 97 7.01 -19.85 -6.84
CA GLY A 97 7.98 -18.75 -6.73
C GLY A 97 7.47 -17.39 -7.22
N ASP A 98 6.59 -17.37 -8.23
CA ASP A 98 6.25 -16.11 -8.90
C ASP A 98 5.11 -15.37 -8.17
N VAL A 99 5.13 -14.06 -8.34
CA VAL A 99 4.10 -13.13 -7.84
C VAL A 99 3.52 -12.43 -9.05
N ALA A 100 2.20 -12.56 -9.26
CA ALA A 100 1.50 -11.68 -10.17
C ALA A 100 1.28 -10.34 -9.48
N VAL A 101 1.59 -9.24 -10.18
CA VAL A 101 1.21 -7.90 -9.74
C VAL A 101 -0.19 -7.62 -10.24
N GLU A 102 -1.09 -7.27 -9.32
CA GLU A 102 -2.49 -7.02 -9.67
C GLU A 102 -2.82 -5.52 -9.67
N ARG A 103 -2.19 -4.74 -8.79
CA ARG A 103 -2.51 -3.31 -8.62
C ARG A 103 -1.48 -2.59 -7.78
N GLN A 104 -1.45 -1.27 -7.89
CA GLN A 104 -0.58 -0.40 -7.08
C GLN A 104 -1.37 0.76 -6.47
N ASP A 105 -1.20 0.98 -5.17
CA ASP A 105 -1.71 2.15 -4.46
C ASP A 105 -0.58 3.05 -3.98
N GLN A 106 -0.80 4.35 -3.98
CA GLN A 106 0.08 5.34 -3.38
C GLN A 106 -0.70 6.20 -2.39
N LEU A 107 -0.15 6.38 -1.19
CA LEU A 107 -0.74 7.19 -0.15
C LEU A 107 -0.09 8.58 -0.12
N PHE A 108 -0.91 9.61 -0.07
CA PHE A 108 -0.53 11.01 0.04
C PHE A 108 -1.18 11.63 1.27
N LEU A 109 -0.55 12.68 1.79
CA LEU A 109 -1.12 13.50 2.87
C LEU A 109 -1.04 14.96 2.45
N THR A 110 -2.20 15.61 2.36
CA THR A 110 -2.29 17.06 2.10
C THR A 110 -1.86 17.86 3.32
N GLY A 111 -1.62 19.16 3.13
CA GLY A 111 -1.19 20.07 4.21
C GLY A 111 -2.21 20.22 5.35
N ASP A 112 -3.51 20.02 5.07
CA ASP A 112 -4.58 19.97 6.07
C ASP A 112 -4.71 18.59 6.75
N GLY A 113 -3.87 17.62 6.36
CA GLY A 113 -3.87 16.27 6.90
C GLY A 113 -4.89 15.32 6.27
N THR A 114 -5.57 15.67 5.19
CA THR A 114 -6.45 14.72 4.51
C THR A 114 -5.64 13.63 3.79
N PRO A 115 -5.83 12.33 4.11
CA PRO A 115 -5.13 11.27 3.38
C PRO A 115 -5.83 11.01 2.04
N TRP A 116 -5.03 10.87 0.99
CA TRP A 116 -5.48 10.57 -0.37
C TRP A 116 -4.80 9.32 -0.90
N VAL A 117 -5.53 8.53 -1.67
CA VAL A 117 -5.03 7.34 -2.34
C VAL A 117 -5.09 7.56 -3.83
N ARG A 118 -3.98 7.28 -4.51
CA ARG A 118 -3.89 7.12 -5.96
C ARG A 118 -3.78 5.63 -6.25
N THR A 119 -4.72 5.11 -7.01
CA THR A 119 -4.79 3.71 -7.38
C THR A 119 -4.52 3.58 -8.86
N ASP A 120 -3.64 2.65 -9.21
CA ASP A 120 -3.45 2.11 -10.54
C ASP A 120 -3.92 0.64 -10.52
N PRO A 121 -5.10 0.33 -11.09
CA PRO A 121 -5.67 -1.01 -11.07
C PRO A 121 -4.98 -2.01 -11.99
N ALA A 122 -4.14 -1.56 -12.93
CA ALA A 122 -3.47 -2.43 -13.90
C ALA A 122 -2.08 -1.86 -14.23
N PRO A 123 -1.16 -1.79 -13.26
CA PRO A 123 0.13 -1.11 -13.42
C PRO A 123 1.04 -1.77 -14.46
N GLU A 124 0.73 -2.99 -14.88
CA GLU A 124 1.40 -3.70 -15.99
C GLU A 124 0.91 -3.25 -17.37
N ARG A 125 -0.18 -2.47 -17.44
CA ARG A 125 -0.75 -1.90 -18.67
C ARG A 125 -0.53 -0.39 -18.70
N GLU A 126 -0.14 0.11 -19.86
CA GLU A 126 -0.08 1.54 -20.14
C GLU A 126 -1.47 2.02 -20.57
N ASP A 127 -2.42 2.15 -19.62
CA ASP A 127 -3.82 2.52 -19.92
C ASP A 127 -4.32 3.80 -19.22
N ASP A 128 -3.46 4.48 -18.46
CA ASP A 128 -3.75 5.71 -17.72
C ASP A 128 -5.01 5.63 -16.81
N ASP A 129 -5.50 4.43 -16.43
CA ASP A 129 -6.63 4.26 -15.50
C ASP A 129 -6.21 4.57 -14.06
N ILE A 130 -5.98 5.85 -13.79
CA ILE A 130 -5.60 6.34 -12.47
C ILE A 130 -6.82 6.82 -11.71
N ARG A 131 -7.04 6.23 -10.54
CA ARG A 131 -8.18 6.53 -9.68
C ARG A 131 -7.72 7.21 -8.40
N TRP A 132 -8.47 8.23 -7.99
CA TRP A 132 -8.19 8.95 -6.76
C TRP A 132 -9.34 8.80 -5.78
N HIS A 133 -9.05 8.71 -4.49
CA HIS A 133 -10.07 8.87 -3.47
C HIS A 133 -9.48 9.34 -2.15
N ARG A 134 -10.34 9.92 -1.31
CA ARG A 134 -9.99 10.21 0.07
C ARG A 134 -9.96 8.91 0.88
N ALA A 135 -8.97 8.80 1.74
CA ALA A 135 -8.88 7.74 2.73
C ALA A 135 -9.49 8.19 4.07
N SER A 136 -9.78 7.22 4.93
CA SER A 136 -10.23 7.52 6.29
C SER A 136 -9.08 8.10 7.11
N ARG A 137 -9.25 9.32 7.62
CA ARG A 137 -8.29 9.94 8.56
C ARG A 137 -8.07 9.07 9.81
N THR A 138 -9.14 8.49 10.34
CA THR A 138 -9.07 7.59 11.50
C THR A 138 -8.23 6.34 11.20
N ALA A 139 -8.38 5.74 10.01
CA ALA A 139 -7.59 4.56 9.63
C ALA A 139 -6.10 4.93 9.44
N PHE A 140 -5.84 6.09 8.84
CA PHE A 140 -4.49 6.64 8.70
C PHE A 140 -3.82 6.83 10.06
N ASP A 141 -4.49 7.52 11.00
CA ASP A 141 -3.94 7.80 12.34
C ASP A 141 -3.72 6.52 13.17
N GLN A 142 -4.47 5.45 12.91
CA GLN A 142 -4.23 4.15 13.55
C GLN A 142 -2.96 3.48 13.01
N LEU A 143 -2.72 3.58 11.70
CA LEU A 143 -1.55 3.00 11.05
C LEU A 143 -0.28 3.78 11.38
N ASP A 144 -0.37 5.11 11.43
CA ASP A 144 0.70 6.02 11.83
C ASP A 144 1.15 5.76 13.28
N ARG A 145 0.19 5.69 14.22
CA ARG A 145 0.49 5.38 15.63
C ARG A 145 1.11 4.01 15.85
N ALA A 146 0.87 3.06 14.94
CA ALA A 146 1.51 1.75 14.97
C ALA A 146 2.95 1.77 14.42
N GLY A 147 3.45 2.92 13.94
CA GLY A 147 4.78 3.09 13.35
C GLY A 147 4.92 2.52 11.94
N LEU A 148 3.80 2.16 11.30
CA LEU A 148 3.78 1.38 10.06
C LEU A 148 3.89 2.25 8.80
N LEU A 149 3.79 3.57 8.93
CA LEU A 149 4.00 4.53 7.83
C LEU A 149 5.47 4.90 7.60
N GLY A 150 6.39 4.38 8.42
CA GLY A 150 7.73 4.90 8.55
C GLY A 150 7.74 6.26 9.27
N GLY A 151 8.69 6.45 10.18
CA GLY A 151 8.84 7.72 10.87
C GLY A 151 8.98 8.85 9.86
N ALA A 152 8.07 9.81 9.88
CA ALA A 152 8.35 11.12 9.32
C ALA A 152 9.63 11.60 10.02
N GLY A 153 10.71 11.74 9.27
CA GLY A 153 11.95 12.26 9.81
C GLY A 153 11.65 13.54 10.59
N GLU A 154 11.94 13.53 11.89
CA GLU A 154 12.04 14.70 12.74
C GLU A 154 13.15 15.59 12.17
N GLY A 155 12.81 16.39 11.16
CA GLY A 155 13.54 17.59 10.80
C GLY A 155 13.24 18.64 11.85
N GLY A 156 13.86 18.50 13.03
CA GLY A 156 13.76 19.45 14.12
C GLY A 156 14.13 20.84 13.65
N LEU A 157 13.11 21.69 13.46
CA LEU A 157 13.25 23.12 13.65
C LEU A 157 13.58 23.34 15.13
N ARG A 158 14.86 23.26 15.47
CA ARG A 158 15.42 23.98 16.62
C ARG A 158 16.28 25.09 16.07
N GLY A 159 15.60 26.08 15.49
CA GLY A 159 16.12 27.43 15.40
C GLY A 159 16.22 27.99 16.81
N GLU A 160 17.45 28.34 17.18
CA GLU A 160 17.85 29.44 18.05
C GLU A 160 16.96 29.76 19.26
N ASP A 161 17.51 29.50 20.46
CA ASP A 161 17.47 30.52 21.49
C ASP A 161 18.90 30.76 21.97
N GLY A 162 19.51 31.79 21.40
CA GLY A 162 20.69 32.40 21.97
C GLY A 162 20.27 33.17 23.21
N THR A 163 20.76 32.74 24.38
CA THR A 163 20.83 33.59 25.56
C THR A 163 22.29 33.75 25.93
N GLU A 164 22.83 34.89 25.51
CA GLU A 164 23.97 35.57 26.12
C GLU A 164 23.59 35.98 27.56
N GLY A 165 24.47 35.75 28.55
CA GLY A 165 24.31 36.39 29.86
C GLY A 165 24.89 35.68 31.08
N GLY A 166 26.19 35.87 31.34
CA GLY A 166 26.69 36.44 32.60
C GLY A 166 26.72 35.63 33.92
N GLY A 167 27.95 35.46 34.44
CA GLY A 167 28.31 35.43 35.88
C GLY A 167 27.97 34.14 36.64
N ALA A 168 28.71 33.70 37.66
CA ALA A 168 29.89 34.17 38.38
C ALA A 168 30.31 33.02 39.34
N GLU A 169 31.58 33.00 39.79
CA GLU A 169 32.05 32.50 41.13
C GLU A 169 31.78 31.02 41.53
N GLU A 170 32.55 30.22 42.29
CA GLU A 170 33.81 30.13 43.05
C GLU A 170 34.18 28.61 42.98
N ALA A 171 35.36 28.05 43.27
CA ALA A 171 36.34 28.24 44.35
C ALA A 171 37.66 27.52 44.00
#